data_AF-A0A969JB33-F1
#
_entry.id   AF-A0A969JB33-F1
#
_cell.length_a   1.000
_cell.length_b   1.000
_cell.length_c   1.000
_cell.angle_alpha   90.00
_cell.angle_beta   90.00
_cell.angle_gamma   90.00
#
_symmetry.space_group_name_H-M   'P 1'
#
loop_
_entity.id
_entity.type
_entity.pdbx_description
1 polymer ?
#
loop_
_entity_poly.entity_id
_entity_poly.type
_entity_poly.pdbx_seq_one_letter_code
_entity_poly.pdbx_strand_id
1 'polypeptide(L)'
;MSDLITFQPGVTLHQGKYLLRSVVQPGRWSLTLPAIRAADLSPVIVKTPIAALAQARFQSAWMRRTFQALVDFHHPSRARVLDWFEQDGRPFLVFQQVKGQALAQPLANWSLTEAMALQLIRQVGAGLAGIHSQGLLHRNIQPKNIIFREGVGIPTLVDWGLQPAHCPPDSLSAYAAPEQFRGGDTLKPSLDIYGLAATLYSLITGQVPTHGSQRQSRVPNPSPTDLAGLLSPRQFQPKLSPALEAAILQGMALDPSHRPSSLEAWLACLPVANAAASGSLRPPQSTSQPISQLASQPSFQPAFQPSSQPAFQPASPPKNAQPSFQQPFQQPSLQNNSSHPGNAAGHPLGDTQPPASQALGQTFRSHEPGSSPSYALGGSPPVPTSASGPWPKNDTSA
;
A
#
# COMPACT_ATOMS: atom_id res chain seq x y z
N MET A 1 2.29 23.80 -7.43
CA MET A 1 2.09 24.29 -8.82
C MET A 1 3.21 23.85 -9.76
N SER A 2 4.49 23.89 -9.35
CA SER A 2 5.66 23.46 -10.14
C SER A 2 5.47 22.18 -10.98
N ASP A 3 5.20 21.04 -10.34
CA ASP A 3 5.17 19.70 -11.01
C ASP A 3 4.24 19.63 -12.23
N LEU A 4 3.14 20.40 -12.26
CA LEU A 4 2.21 20.43 -13.39
C LEU A 4 2.73 21.28 -14.57
N ILE A 5 3.65 22.20 -14.33
CA ILE A 5 4.31 22.99 -15.39
C ILE A 5 5.46 22.18 -15.99
N THR A 6 6.20 21.41 -15.17
CA THR A 6 7.35 20.61 -15.58
C THR A 6 7.00 19.43 -16.50
N PHE A 7 5.87 18.76 -16.29
CA PHE A 7 5.54 17.49 -16.96
C PHE A 7 4.37 17.61 -17.95
N GLN A 8 4.53 18.46 -18.97
CA GLN A 8 3.54 18.67 -20.04
C GLN A 8 3.68 17.65 -21.19
N PRO A 9 2.63 17.47 -22.04
CA PRO A 9 2.76 16.70 -23.28
C PRO A 9 3.93 17.21 -24.14
N GLY A 10 4.64 16.30 -24.79
CA GLY A 10 5.81 16.65 -25.62
C GLY A 10 7.12 16.80 -24.84
N VAL A 11 7.10 16.92 -23.51
CA VAL A 11 8.30 16.83 -22.68
C VAL A 11 8.90 15.43 -22.79
N THR A 12 10.22 15.34 -22.87
CA THR A 12 10.95 14.06 -22.80
C THR A 12 11.61 13.86 -21.43
N LEU A 13 11.71 12.60 -21.01
CA LEU A 13 12.38 12.17 -19.78
C LEU A 13 13.49 11.17 -20.11
N HIS A 14 14.50 11.11 -19.23
CA HIS A 14 15.62 10.17 -19.30
C HIS A 14 16.31 10.17 -20.68
N GLN A 15 16.95 11.29 -21.01
CA GLN A 15 17.75 11.47 -22.25
C GLN A 15 16.97 11.15 -23.54
N GLY A 16 15.68 11.50 -23.58
CA GLY A 16 14.83 11.28 -24.75
C GLY A 16 14.18 9.89 -24.84
N LYS A 17 14.51 8.93 -23.95
CA LYS A 17 13.94 7.58 -24.01
C LYS A 17 12.40 7.54 -23.87
N TYR A 18 11.81 8.51 -23.16
CA TYR A 18 10.37 8.55 -22.90
C TYR A 18 9.77 9.92 -23.25
N LEU A 19 8.74 9.93 -24.10
CA LEU A 19 8.02 11.11 -24.55
C LEU A 19 6.63 11.17 -23.89
N LEU A 20 6.32 12.22 -23.12
CA LEU A 20 5.02 12.36 -22.46
C LEU A 20 3.89 12.61 -23.47
N ARG A 21 2.82 11.80 -23.41
CA ARG A 21 1.68 11.89 -24.34
C ARG A 21 0.57 12.83 -23.88
N SER A 22 0.36 12.94 -22.57
CA SER A 22 -0.80 13.63 -21.99
C SER A 22 -0.39 14.42 -20.76
N VAL A 23 -1.29 15.31 -20.32
CA VAL A 23 -1.18 16.00 -19.03
C VAL A 23 -1.00 14.98 -17.91
N VAL A 24 -0.21 15.37 -16.91
CA VAL A 24 -0.04 14.66 -15.63
C VAL A 24 -1.39 14.23 -15.05
N GLN A 25 -1.47 12.99 -14.58
CA GLN A 25 -2.52 12.56 -13.67
C GLN A 25 -1.98 12.63 -12.24
N PRO A 26 -2.30 13.69 -11.46
CA PRO A 26 -1.77 13.85 -10.11
C PRO A 26 -2.45 12.90 -9.13
N GLY A 27 -1.73 11.87 -8.68
CA GLY A 27 -2.12 11.09 -7.52
C GLY A 27 -1.67 11.78 -6.22
N ARG A 28 -2.37 11.49 -5.11
CA ARG A 28 -2.11 12.02 -3.75
C ARG A 28 -0.70 11.70 -3.18
N TRP A 29 0.05 10.80 -3.83
CA TRP A 29 1.45 10.45 -3.47
C TRP A 29 2.41 10.42 -4.66
N SER A 30 1.90 10.16 -5.87
CA SER A 30 2.71 10.00 -7.08
C SER A 30 2.04 10.64 -8.29
N LEU A 31 2.82 11.31 -9.12
CA LEU A 31 2.40 11.68 -10.46
C LEU A 31 2.36 10.43 -11.33
N THR A 32 1.31 10.30 -12.15
CA THR A 32 1.22 9.28 -13.20
C THR A 32 1.31 9.99 -14.55
N LEU A 33 2.29 9.58 -15.36
CA LEU A 33 2.73 10.25 -16.59
C LEU A 33 2.62 9.26 -17.77
N PRO A 34 1.50 9.25 -18.52
CA PRO A 34 1.37 8.43 -19.72
C PRO A 34 2.35 8.88 -20.81
N ALA A 35 3.14 7.95 -21.33
CA ALA A 35 4.25 8.24 -22.23
C ALA A 35 4.39 7.18 -23.34
N ILE A 36 5.26 7.48 -24.31
CA ILE A 36 5.74 6.54 -25.33
C ILE A 36 7.23 6.29 -25.08
N ARG A 37 7.67 5.03 -25.17
CA ARG A 37 9.10 4.69 -25.28
C ARG A 37 9.57 4.96 -26.70
N ALA A 38 10.56 5.83 -26.86
CA ALA A 38 11.01 6.31 -28.17
C ALA A 38 11.58 5.20 -29.07
N ALA A 39 12.19 4.16 -28.49
CA ALA A 39 12.86 3.09 -29.23
C ALA A 39 11.93 2.16 -30.05
N ASP A 40 10.67 2.01 -29.65
CA ASP A 40 9.71 1.07 -30.26
C ASP A 40 8.28 1.61 -30.34
N LEU A 41 8.10 2.90 -30.04
CA LEU A 41 6.82 3.60 -29.91
C LEU A 41 5.81 2.96 -28.93
N SER A 42 6.26 2.05 -28.04
CA SER A 42 5.35 1.34 -27.14
C SER A 42 4.79 2.26 -26.03
N PRO A 43 3.50 2.10 -25.67
CA PRO A 43 2.87 2.90 -24.62
C PRO A 43 3.31 2.43 -23.22
N VAL A 44 3.76 3.37 -22.41
CA VAL A 44 4.26 3.13 -21.04
C VAL A 44 3.64 4.12 -20.06
N ILE A 45 3.63 3.76 -18.78
CA ILE A 45 3.23 4.64 -17.68
C ILE A 45 4.48 4.92 -16.85
N VAL A 46 4.99 6.14 -16.89
CA VAL A 46 6.04 6.58 -15.96
C VAL A 46 5.36 7.06 -14.68
N LYS A 47 5.86 6.68 -13.51
CA LYS A 47 5.42 7.24 -12.22
C LYS A 47 6.60 7.75 -11.41
N THR A 48 6.36 8.83 -10.68
CA THR A 48 7.30 9.43 -9.72
C THR A 48 6.54 9.83 -8.46
N PRO A 49 7.16 9.85 -7.27
CA PRO A 49 6.66 10.61 -6.13
C PRO A 49 6.34 12.07 -6.50
N ILE A 50 5.37 12.67 -5.80
CA ILE A 50 5.19 14.13 -5.77
C ILE A 50 6.39 14.83 -5.12
N ALA A 51 6.64 16.10 -5.45
CA ALA A 51 7.79 16.86 -4.93
C ALA A 51 8.01 16.71 -3.41
N ALA A 52 6.96 16.85 -2.61
CA ALA A 52 6.99 16.78 -1.14
C ALA A 52 7.40 15.40 -0.57
N LEU A 53 7.42 14.35 -1.38
CA LEU A 53 7.87 13.01 -0.99
C LEU A 53 9.22 12.61 -1.61
N ALA A 54 9.64 13.27 -2.70
CA ALA A 54 10.79 12.85 -3.51
C ALA A 54 12.14 12.93 -2.78
N GLN A 55 12.42 14.02 -2.07
CA GLN A 55 13.74 14.27 -1.50
C GLN A 55 14.09 13.39 -0.28
N ALA A 56 13.10 12.93 0.49
CA ALA A 56 13.35 12.35 1.83
C ALA A 56 13.56 10.83 1.88
N ARG A 57 13.47 10.10 0.75
CA ARG A 57 13.41 8.61 0.77
C ARG A 57 14.17 7.88 -0.35
N PHE A 58 14.47 8.52 -1.46
CA PHE A 58 14.66 7.79 -2.72
C PHE A 58 16.10 7.64 -3.22
N GLN A 59 17.10 8.08 -2.45
CA GLN A 59 18.52 8.04 -2.84
C GLN A 59 19.31 6.84 -2.26
N SER A 60 18.63 5.84 -1.67
CA SER A 60 19.30 4.73 -0.98
C SER A 60 19.76 3.61 -1.93
N ALA A 61 20.95 3.06 -1.68
CA ALA A 61 21.49 1.92 -2.43
C ALA A 61 20.59 0.67 -2.36
N TRP A 62 19.93 0.45 -1.22
CA TRP A 62 18.88 -0.57 -1.06
C TRP A 62 17.76 -0.40 -2.09
N MET A 63 17.25 0.82 -2.26
CA MET A 63 16.14 1.08 -3.19
C MET A 63 16.56 0.85 -4.64
N ARG A 64 17.75 1.31 -5.04
CA ARG A 64 18.27 1.09 -6.40
C ARG A 64 18.39 -0.40 -6.74
N ARG A 65 18.95 -1.20 -5.82
CA ARG A 65 19.02 -2.67 -5.95
C ARG A 65 17.62 -3.30 -6.05
N THR A 66 16.69 -2.82 -5.24
CA THR A 66 15.32 -3.32 -5.18
C THR A 66 14.51 -2.96 -6.44
N PHE A 67 14.67 -1.76 -6.99
CA PHE A 67 14.06 -1.34 -8.26
C PHE A 67 14.62 -2.12 -9.45
N GLN A 68 15.92 -2.43 -9.45
CA GLN A 68 16.52 -3.29 -10.47
C GLN A 68 15.89 -4.70 -10.46
N ALA A 69 15.82 -5.34 -9.29
CA ALA A 69 15.25 -6.69 -9.17
C ALA A 69 13.77 -6.78 -9.62
N LEU A 70 13.02 -5.66 -9.60
CA LEU A 70 11.64 -5.57 -10.10
C LEU A 70 11.51 -5.46 -11.61
N VAL A 71 12.55 -4.97 -12.30
CA VAL A 71 12.71 -4.99 -13.76
C VAL A 71 13.11 -6.40 -14.22
N ASP A 72 13.99 -7.06 -13.46
CA ASP A 72 14.52 -8.39 -13.79
C ASP A 72 13.47 -9.50 -13.56
N PHE A 73 12.66 -9.39 -12.50
CA PHE A 73 11.54 -10.29 -12.22
C PHE A 73 10.36 -10.03 -13.17
N HIS A 74 9.59 -11.07 -13.52
CA HIS A 74 8.40 -11.00 -14.38
C HIS A 74 7.27 -11.92 -13.88
N HIS A 75 6.01 -11.45 -13.89
CA HIS A 75 4.83 -12.29 -13.61
C HIS A 75 3.55 -11.74 -14.30
N PRO A 76 2.68 -12.58 -14.90
CA PRO A 76 1.50 -12.12 -15.66
C PRO A 76 0.44 -11.38 -14.84
N SER A 77 0.36 -11.59 -13.52
CA SER A 77 -0.65 -10.92 -12.66
C SER A 77 -0.17 -9.63 -11.97
N ARG A 78 0.92 -9.01 -12.43
CA ARG A 78 1.31 -7.64 -12.03
C ARG A 78 1.76 -6.79 -13.23
N ALA A 79 1.76 -5.47 -13.08
CA ALA A 79 2.45 -4.58 -14.01
C ALA A 79 3.96 -4.88 -14.02
N ARG A 80 4.50 -5.04 -15.22
CA ARG A 80 5.94 -5.15 -15.47
C ARG A 80 6.60 -3.78 -15.32
N VAL A 81 7.70 -3.69 -14.59
CA VAL A 81 8.64 -2.55 -14.70
C VAL A 81 9.53 -2.81 -15.91
N LEU A 82 9.72 -1.79 -16.74
CA LEU A 82 10.52 -1.82 -17.96
C LEU A 82 11.88 -1.14 -17.77
N ASP A 83 11.94 -0.12 -16.92
CA ASP A 83 13.12 0.71 -16.66
C ASP A 83 12.92 1.48 -15.33
N TRP A 84 14.00 1.96 -14.73
CA TRP A 84 13.96 2.91 -13.63
C TRP A 84 15.13 3.91 -13.77
N PHE A 85 14.88 5.17 -13.43
CA PHE A 85 15.91 6.21 -13.51
C PHE A 85 15.74 7.27 -12.44
N GLU A 86 16.76 8.11 -12.27
CA GLU A 86 16.68 9.34 -11.50
C GLU A 86 16.89 10.54 -12.43
N GLN A 87 16.13 11.60 -12.22
CA GLN A 87 16.26 12.89 -12.91
C GLN A 87 15.92 13.98 -11.91
N ASP A 88 16.65 15.10 -11.89
CA ASP A 88 16.34 16.26 -11.04
C ASP A 88 16.23 15.91 -9.52
N GLY A 89 17.03 14.95 -9.06
CA GLY A 89 17.03 14.44 -7.68
C GLY A 89 15.81 13.58 -7.29
N ARG A 90 14.99 13.18 -8.28
CA ARG A 90 13.70 12.49 -8.15
C ARG A 90 13.73 11.16 -8.92
N PRO A 91 13.18 10.06 -8.37
CA PRO A 91 13.14 8.77 -9.04
C PRO A 91 11.92 8.63 -9.96
N PHE A 92 12.07 7.82 -10.99
CA PHE A 92 11.00 7.48 -11.93
C PHE A 92 11.01 5.97 -12.17
N LEU A 93 9.84 5.35 -12.03
CA LEU A 93 9.59 3.94 -12.38
C LEU A 93 8.79 3.90 -13.68
N VAL A 94 9.26 3.13 -14.66
CA VAL A 94 8.61 2.98 -15.96
C VAL A 94 7.87 1.64 -15.99
N PHE A 95 6.54 1.69 -16.07
CA PHE A 95 5.69 0.50 -16.14
C PHE A 95 5.20 0.27 -17.57
N GLN A 96 5.06 -1.00 -17.96
CA GLN A 96 4.26 -1.36 -19.13
C GLN A 96 2.82 -0.87 -18.95
N GLN A 97 2.24 -0.17 -19.93
CA GLN A 97 0.82 0.19 -19.83
C GLN A 97 -0.06 -1.06 -19.94
N VAL A 98 -0.80 -1.36 -18.87
CA VAL A 98 -1.78 -2.45 -18.84
C VAL A 98 -3.08 -1.94 -19.46
N LYS A 99 -3.40 -2.40 -20.68
CA LYS A 99 -4.72 -2.21 -21.29
C LYS A 99 -5.72 -3.21 -20.72
N GLY A 100 -6.94 -2.75 -20.43
CA GLY A 100 -7.97 -3.59 -19.83
C GLY A 100 -8.96 -2.79 -18.98
N GLN A 101 -9.81 -3.51 -18.26
CA GLN A 101 -10.82 -2.92 -17.38
C GLN A 101 -10.39 -3.06 -15.91
N ALA A 102 -10.24 -1.94 -15.21
CA ALA A 102 -10.02 -1.93 -13.77
C ALA A 102 -11.27 -2.46 -13.04
N LEU A 103 -11.07 -3.25 -11.99
CA LEU A 103 -12.09 -3.81 -11.10
C LEU A 103 -12.68 -2.72 -10.19
N ALA A 104 -13.26 -1.70 -10.81
CA ALA A 104 -13.80 -0.52 -10.16
C ALA A 104 -15.16 -0.79 -9.49
N GLN A 105 -15.48 0.02 -8.48
CA GLN A 105 -16.78 0.00 -7.81
C GLN A 105 -17.86 0.76 -8.61
N PRO A 106 -19.15 0.41 -8.45
CA PRO A 106 -19.68 -0.66 -7.61
C PRO A 106 -19.44 -2.07 -8.18
N LEU A 107 -19.03 -3.01 -7.33
CA LEU A 107 -18.74 -4.38 -7.76
C LEU A 107 -20.00 -5.19 -8.13
N ALA A 108 -21.19 -4.72 -7.75
CA ALA A 108 -22.46 -5.28 -8.21
C ALA A 108 -22.61 -5.28 -9.75
N ASN A 109 -21.86 -4.42 -10.47
CA ASN A 109 -21.83 -4.42 -11.94
C ASN A 109 -21.02 -5.59 -12.52
N TRP A 110 -20.29 -6.35 -11.69
CA TRP A 110 -19.45 -7.49 -12.10
C TRP A 110 -20.11 -8.82 -11.74
N SER A 111 -20.45 -9.63 -12.74
CA SER A 111 -21.04 -10.97 -12.57
C SER A 111 -19.99 -12.01 -12.15
N LEU A 112 -19.35 -11.81 -10.99
CA LEU A 112 -18.33 -12.70 -10.43
C LEU A 112 -18.96 -13.74 -9.49
N THR A 113 -18.70 -15.02 -9.74
CA THR A 113 -19.02 -16.09 -8.78
C THR A 113 -17.97 -16.17 -7.66
N GLU A 114 -18.28 -16.88 -6.58
CA GLU A 114 -17.31 -17.21 -5.52
C GLU A 114 -16.04 -17.89 -6.09
N ALA A 115 -16.21 -18.82 -7.04
CA ALA A 115 -15.10 -19.47 -7.73
C ALA A 115 -14.24 -18.47 -8.54
N MET A 116 -14.87 -17.55 -9.26
CA MET A 116 -14.18 -16.49 -10.01
C MET A 116 -13.42 -15.54 -9.06
N ALA A 117 -14.03 -15.11 -7.95
CA ALA A 117 -13.38 -14.27 -6.95
C ALA A 117 -12.16 -14.97 -6.33
N LEU A 118 -12.26 -16.26 -6.00
CA LEU A 118 -11.14 -17.07 -5.52
C LEU A 118 -10.02 -17.21 -6.57
N GLN A 119 -10.35 -17.47 -7.83
CA GLN A 119 -9.35 -17.57 -8.91
C GLN A 119 -8.63 -16.25 -9.15
N LEU A 120 -9.37 -15.13 -9.14
CA LEU A 120 -8.84 -13.77 -9.24
C LEU A 120 -7.83 -13.49 -8.12
N ILE A 121 -8.22 -13.73 -6.88
CA ILE A 121 -7.38 -13.47 -5.70
C ILE A 121 -6.13 -14.36 -5.66
N ARG A 122 -6.24 -15.63 -6.08
CA ARG A 122 -5.06 -16.51 -6.21
C ARG A 122 -4.08 -16.04 -7.28
N GLN A 123 -4.58 -15.59 -8.44
CA GLN A 123 -3.72 -15.07 -9.52
C GLN A 123 -3.02 -13.77 -9.12
N VAL A 124 -3.76 -12.81 -8.57
CA VAL A 124 -3.20 -11.55 -8.03
C VAL A 124 -2.21 -11.84 -6.89
N GLY A 125 -2.54 -12.80 -6.02
CA GLY A 125 -1.68 -13.29 -4.96
C GLY A 125 -0.34 -13.84 -5.46
N ALA A 126 -0.33 -14.68 -6.50
CA ALA A 126 0.92 -15.16 -7.11
C ALA A 126 1.79 -14.01 -7.67
N GLY A 127 1.18 -12.96 -8.21
CA GLY A 127 1.90 -11.75 -8.65
C GLY A 127 2.45 -10.90 -7.51
N LEU A 128 1.78 -10.92 -6.35
CA LEU A 128 2.16 -10.21 -5.14
C LEU A 128 3.25 -10.94 -4.34
N ALA A 129 3.20 -12.27 -4.25
CA ALA A 129 4.25 -13.11 -3.63
C ALA A 129 5.63 -12.79 -4.21
N GLY A 130 5.71 -12.61 -5.53
CA GLY A 130 6.93 -12.19 -6.19
C GLY A 130 7.40 -10.77 -5.84
N ILE A 131 6.51 -9.84 -5.46
CA ILE A 131 6.89 -8.53 -4.91
C ILE A 131 7.45 -8.70 -3.48
N HIS A 132 6.79 -9.53 -2.65
CA HIS A 132 7.23 -9.85 -1.29
C HIS A 132 8.60 -10.53 -1.28
N SER A 133 8.90 -11.39 -2.27
CA SER A 133 10.20 -12.06 -2.43
C SER A 133 11.38 -11.09 -2.58
N GLN A 134 11.13 -9.86 -3.03
CA GLN A 134 12.15 -8.80 -3.19
C GLN A 134 12.21 -7.83 -1.99
N GLY A 135 11.61 -8.21 -0.85
CA GLY A 135 11.56 -7.37 0.36
C GLY A 135 10.67 -6.13 0.22
N LEU A 136 9.73 -6.13 -0.71
CA LEU A 136 8.80 -5.02 -0.96
C LEU A 136 7.37 -5.32 -0.53
N LEU A 137 6.59 -4.24 -0.41
CA LEU A 137 5.16 -4.26 -0.17
C LEU A 137 4.45 -3.42 -1.24
N HIS A 138 3.25 -3.84 -1.62
CA HIS A 138 2.39 -3.12 -2.54
C HIS A 138 1.79 -1.85 -1.91
N ARG A 139 1.37 -1.96 -0.64
CA ARG A 139 0.77 -0.94 0.25
C ARG A 139 -0.58 -0.33 -0.18
N ASN A 140 -0.91 -0.47 -1.47
CA ASN A 140 -2.08 0.12 -2.12
C ASN A 140 -3.03 -0.93 -2.75
N ILE A 141 -3.22 -2.09 -2.12
CA ILE A 141 -4.09 -3.13 -2.69
C ILE A 141 -5.56 -2.77 -2.46
N GLN A 142 -6.30 -2.66 -3.56
CA GLN A 142 -7.73 -2.36 -3.60
C GLN A 142 -8.29 -2.69 -5.00
N PRO A 143 -9.60 -2.92 -5.17
CA PRO A 143 -10.19 -3.35 -6.44
C PRO A 143 -9.77 -2.51 -7.66
N LYS A 144 -9.80 -1.18 -7.58
CA LYS A 144 -9.44 -0.29 -8.70
C LYS A 144 -7.99 -0.43 -9.20
N ASN A 145 -7.10 -1.06 -8.41
CA ASN A 145 -5.71 -1.33 -8.77
C ASN A 145 -5.50 -2.76 -9.32
N ILE A 146 -6.57 -3.47 -9.64
CA ILE A 146 -6.55 -4.76 -10.34
C ILE A 146 -7.21 -4.56 -11.70
N ILE A 147 -6.45 -4.72 -12.79
CA ILE A 147 -6.92 -4.55 -14.17
C ILE A 147 -7.03 -5.91 -14.85
N PHE A 148 -8.20 -6.26 -15.35
CA PHE A 148 -8.40 -7.40 -16.24
C PHE A 148 -7.85 -7.08 -17.62
N ARG A 149 -6.73 -7.70 -18.00
CA ARG A 149 -6.07 -7.46 -19.28
C ARG A 149 -7.03 -7.71 -20.45
N GLU A 150 -7.05 -6.76 -21.37
CA GLU A 150 -7.72 -6.89 -22.66
C GLU A 150 -7.19 -8.13 -23.42
N GLY A 151 -8.07 -8.82 -24.15
CA GLY A 151 -7.74 -10.02 -24.94
C GLY A 151 -7.48 -11.31 -24.13
N VAL A 152 -6.85 -11.23 -22.96
CA VAL A 152 -6.41 -12.43 -22.18
C VAL A 152 -7.10 -12.63 -20.83
N GLY A 153 -7.85 -11.65 -20.31
CA GLY A 153 -8.65 -11.80 -19.08
C GLY A 153 -7.84 -11.94 -17.78
N ILE A 154 -6.52 -11.78 -17.81
CA ILE A 154 -5.67 -11.97 -16.62
C ILE A 154 -5.79 -10.74 -15.68
N PRO A 155 -6.23 -10.91 -14.42
CA PRO A 155 -6.25 -9.83 -13.43
C PRO A 155 -4.81 -9.44 -13.07
N THR A 156 -4.53 -8.15 -13.17
CA THR A 156 -3.16 -7.61 -13.14
C THR A 156 -3.07 -6.45 -12.16
N LEU A 157 -2.21 -6.62 -11.16
CA LEU A 157 -1.99 -5.71 -10.06
C LEU A 157 -1.12 -4.51 -10.47
N VAL A 158 -1.60 -3.27 -10.25
CA VAL A 158 -0.97 -2.00 -10.66
C VAL A 158 -0.81 -1.02 -9.47
N ASP A 159 -0.14 0.12 -9.69
CA ASP A 159 -0.07 1.24 -8.72
C ASP A 159 0.58 0.94 -7.36
N TRP A 160 1.69 0.18 -7.42
CA TRP A 160 2.50 -0.22 -6.26
C TRP A 160 3.78 0.60 -6.03
N GLY A 161 4.40 0.42 -4.86
CA GLY A 161 5.75 0.88 -4.53
C GLY A 161 5.92 2.35 -4.16
N LEU A 162 5.01 3.23 -4.60
CA LEU A 162 5.12 4.69 -4.38
C LEU A 162 4.29 5.24 -3.22
N GLN A 163 3.46 4.42 -2.57
CA GLN A 163 2.78 4.81 -1.34
C GLN A 163 3.79 4.78 -0.15
N PRO A 164 3.85 5.85 0.68
CA PRO A 164 4.64 5.83 1.91
C PRO A 164 4.22 4.69 2.85
N ALA A 165 5.12 4.28 3.73
CA ALA A 165 4.82 3.29 4.76
C ALA A 165 3.66 3.76 5.67
N HIS A 166 3.77 4.98 6.18
CA HIS A 166 2.83 5.56 7.14
C HIS A 166 2.17 6.80 6.54
N CYS A 167 0.85 6.89 6.63
CA CYS A 167 0.05 7.99 6.09
C CYS A 167 -1.09 8.34 7.07
N PRO A 168 -1.60 9.60 7.11
CA PRO A 168 -2.66 10.00 8.04
C PRO A 168 -3.95 9.17 7.95
N PRO A 169 -4.78 9.09 9.02
CA PRO A 169 -6.03 8.33 9.05
C PRO A 169 -6.94 8.51 7.82
N ASP A 170 -7.22 9.75 7.40
CA ASP A 170 -8.15 10.05 6.30
C ASP A 170 -7.47 10.09 4.91
N SER A 171 -6.22 9.64 4.84
CA SER A 171 -5.43 9.70 3.62
C SER A 171 -5.57 8.47 2.70
N LEU A 172 -5.88 7.29 3.26
CA LEU A 172 -5.91 6.03 2.52
C LEU A 172 -7.34 5.63 2.10
N SER A 173 -7.50 4.39 1.61
CA SER A 173 -8.80 3.79 1.32
C SER A 173 -9.21 2.80 2.40
N ALA A 174 -10.49 2.39 2.43
CA ALA A 174 -10.98 1.42 3.41
C ALA A 174 -10.32 0.02 3.32
N TYR A 175 -9.62 -0.27 2.23
CA TYR A 175 -8.82 -1.48 2.04
C TYR A 175 -7.45 -1.43 2.74
N ALA A 176 -7.00 -0.25 3.21
CA ALA A 176 -5.73 -0.11 3.89
C ALA A 176 -5.73 -0.71 5.30
N ALA A 177 -4.60 -1.31 5.67
CA ALA A 177 -4.45 -2.01 6.93
C ALA A 177 -4.27 -1.03 8.12
N PRO A 178 -4.82 -1.33 9.32
CA PRO A 178 -4.78 -0.42 10.47
C PRO A 178 -3.40 0.16 10.83
N GLU A 179 -2.35 -0.64 10.69
CA GLU A 179 -0.96 -0.26 10.98
C GLU A 179 -0.44 0.87 10.07
N GLN A 180 -0.97 1.01 8.84
CA GLN A 180 -0.56 2.08 7.91
C GLN A 180 -0.91 3.48 8.43
N PHE A 181 -1.88 3.57 9.34
CA PHE A 181 -2.31 4.83 9.98
C PHE A 181 -1.57 5.15 11.28
N ARG A 182 -0.99 4.14 11.96
CA ARG A 182 -0.41 4.31 13.30
C ARG A 182 0.95 5.00 13.29
N GLY A 183 1.80 4.64 12.32
CA GLY A 183 3.22 5.01 12.35
C GLY A 183 4.05 4.08 13.24
N GLY A 184 5.37 4.32 13.29
CA GLY A 184 6.32 3.60 14.13
C GLY A 184 6.72 2.21 13.65
N ASP A 185 5.77 1.37 13.25
CA ASP A 185 5.99 -0.05 12.97
C ASP A 185 6.82 -0.34 11.71
N THR A 186 7.57 -1.45 11.73
CA THR A 186 8.15 -2.03 10.52
C THR A 186 7.07 -2.87 9.82
N LEU A 187 6.54 -2.35 8.71
CA LEU A 187 5.52 -3.01 7.92
C LEU A 187 5.98 -4.37 7.37
N LYS A 188 5.05 -5.34 7.34
CA LYS A 188 5.28 -6.74 6.94
C LYS A 188 4.34 -7.15 5.80
N PRO A 189 4.59 -8.29 5.12
CA PRO A 189 3.68 -8.86 4.11
C PRO A 189 2.21 -8.96 4.53
N SER A 190 1.94 -9.14 5.83
CA SER A 190 0.59 -9.19 6.41
C SER A 190 -0.25 -7.91 6.21
N LEU A 191 0.37 -6.78 5.87
CA LEU A 191 -0.33 -5.56 5.42
C LEU A 191 -1.01 -5.77 4.07
N ASP A 192 -0.30 -6.33 3.10
CA ASP A 192 -0.84 -6.56 1.76
C ASP A 192 -1.84 -7.73 1.78
N ILE A 193 -1.67 -8.70 2.69
CA ILE A 193 -2.69 -9.72 2.98
C ILE A 193 -4.00 -9.06 3.42
N TYR A 194 -3.97 -8.05 4.30
CA TYR A 194 -5.18 -7.31 4.69
C TYR A 194 -5.84 -6.63 3.48
N GLY A 195 -5.06 -5.93 2.63
CA GLY A 195 -5.61 -5.26 1.44
C GLY A 195 -6.21 -6.24 0.42
N LEU A 196 -5.62 -7.43 0.26
CA LEU A 196 -6.12 -8.47 -0.62
C LEU A 196 -7.33 -9.21 -0.02
N ALA A 197 -7.37 -9.44 1.29
CA ALA A 197 -8.52 -9.99 2.01
C ALA A 197 -9.70 -9.01 2.03
N ALA A 198 -9.45 -7.72 2.21
CA ALA A 198 -10.44 -6.65 2.09
C ALA A 198 -10.98 -6.53 0.65
N THR A 199 -10.13 -6.76 -0.36
CA THR A 199 -10.55 -6.86 -1.77
C THR A 199 -11.48 -8.07 -1.97
N LEU A 200 -11.13 -9.24 -1.42
CA LEU A 200 -11.97 -10.45 -1.47
C LEU A 200 -13.31 -10.26 -0.73
N TYR A 201 -13.32 -9.62 0.44
CA TYR A 201 -14.54 -9.24 1.16
C TYR A 201 -15.50 -8.46 0.25
N SER A 202 -15.00 -7.46 -0.46
CA SER A 202 -15.83 -6.66 -1.38
C SER A 202 -16.31 -7.42 -2.61
N LEU A 203 -15.53 -8.40 -3.09
CA LEU A 203 -15.93 -9.27 -4.19
C LEU A 203 -17.04 -10.25 -3.81
N ILE A 204 -17.05 -10.72 -2.56
CA ILE A 204 -18.05 -11.66 -2.04
C ILE A 204 -19.33 -10.94 -1.56
N THR A 205 -19.22 -9.74 -0.99
CA THR A 205 -20.36 -9.02 -0.39
C THR A 205 -20.94 -7.90 -1.27
N GLY A 206 -20.21 -7.48 -2.30
CA GLY A 206 -20.47 -6.25 -3.06
C GLY A 206 -20.18 -4.94 -2.30
N GLN A 207 -19.87 -5.01 -1.00
CA GLN A 207 -19.75 -3.85 -0.11
C GLN A 207 -18.33 -3.29 -0.03
N VAL A 208 -18.20 -2.00 0.29
CA VAL A 208 -16.95 -1.44 0.80
C VAL A 208 -16.72 -1.96 2.24
N PRO A 209 -15.52 -2.40 2.64
CA PRO A 209 -15.25 -2.75 4.04
C PRO A 209 -15.30 -1.50 4.93
N THR A 210 -15.58 -1.68 6.22
CA THR A 210 -15.48 -0.61 7.21
C THR A 210 -14.01 -0.18 7.36
N HIS A 211 -13.76 1.13 7.31
CA HIS A 211 -12.42 1.70 7.17
C HIS A 211 -11.47 1.27 8.32
N GLY A 212 -10.22 0.89 8.00
CA GLY A 212 -9.28 0.32 8.97
C GLY A 212 -9.09 1.17 10.24
N SER A 213 -8.94 2.49 10.10
CA SER A 213 -8.85 3.40 11.25
C SER A 213 -10.14 3.47 12.09
N GLN A 214 -11.32 3.38 11.45
CA GLN A 214 -12.63 3.39 12.13
C GLN A 214 -12.94 2.05 12.83
N ARG A 215 -12.42 0.93 12.31
CA ARG A 215 -12.45 -0.35 13.03
C ARG A 215 -11.52 -0.29 14.24
N GLN A 216 -10.30 0.22 14.05
CA GLN A 216 -9.31 0.32 15.12
C GLN A 216 -9.75 1.22 16.29
N SER A 217 -10.44 2.35 16.02
CA SER A 217 -10.93 3.25 17.08
C SER A 217 -12.11 2.68 17.87
N ARG A 218 -12.78 1.63 17.38
CA ARG A 218 -13.86 0.92 18.09
C ARG A 218 -13.35 -0.15 19.05
N VAL A 219 -12.14 -0.67 18.82
CA VAL A 219 -11.55 -1.76 19.62
C VAL A 219 -10.05 -1.51 19.84
N PRO A 220 -9.64 -0.95 20.99
CA PRO A 220 -8.23 -0.64 21.27
C PRO A 220 -7.31 -1.88 21.27
N ASN A 221 -7.77 -2.98 21.89
CA ASN A 221 -7.04 -4.24 22.03
C ASN A 221 -7.79 -5.36 21.29
N PRO A 222 -7.63 -5.50 19.96
CA PRO A 222 -8.50 -6.38 19.16
C PRO A 222 -8.10 -7.86 19.20
N SER A 223 -9.08 -8.71 19.47
CA SER A 223 -8.98 -10.17 19.32
C SER A 223 -8.87 -10.58 17.84
N PRO A 224 -8.45 -11.84 17.54
CA PRO A 224 -8.45 -12.38 16.18
C PRO A 224 -9.84 -12.36 15.51
N THR A 225 -10.92 -12.39 16.30
CA THR A 225 -12.31 -12.49 15.85
C THR A 225 -13.04 -11.14 15.78
N ASP A 226 -12.39 -10.03 16.11
CA ASP A 226 -13.08 -8.75 16.26
C ASP A 226 -13.42 -8.10 14.91
N LEU A 227 -14.69 -8.25 14.52
CA LEU A 227 -15.27 -7.55 13.37
C LEU A 227 -15.11 -6.02 13.49
N ALA A 228 -15.25 -5.48 14.71
CA ALA A 228 -15.04 -4.06 15.02
C ALA A 228 -15.84 -3.11 14.12
N GLY A 229 -17.09 -3.46 13.80
CA GLY A 229 -17.96 -2.70 12.90
C GLY A 229 -17.79 -3.03 11.41
N LEU A 230 -16.97 -4.02 11.04
CA LEU A 230 -17.17 -4.78 9.80
C LEU A 230 -18.43 -5.66 9.98
N LEU A 231 -19.10 -6.00 8.88
CA LEU A 231 -20.22 -6.95 8.87
C LEU A 231 -19.70 -8.34 8.45
N SER A 232 -20.40 -9.41 8.84
CA SER A 232 -20.02 -10.77 8.43
C SER A 232 -20.32 -10.97 6.94
N PRO A 233 -19.39 -11.55 6.15
CA PRO A 233 -19.66 -11.93 4.76
C PRO A 233 -20.94 -12.75 4.57
N ARG A 234 -21.28 -13.63 5.52
CA ARG A 234 -22.51 -14.44 5.49
C ARG A 234 -23.80 -13.66 5.72
N GLN A 235 -23.75 -12.41 6.18
CA GLN A 235 -24.93 -11.53 6.21
C GLN A 235 -25.34 -11.09 4.80
N PHE A 236 -24.41 -11.03 3.84
CA PHE A 236 -24.68 -10.72 2.44
C PHE A 236 -24.83 -11.98 1.57
N GLN A 237 -24.05 -13.02 1.87
CA GLN A 237 -24.09 -14.30 1.16
C GLN A 237 -24.27 -15.47 2.16
N PRO A 238 -25.50 -15.78 2.60
CA PRO A 238 -25.75 -16.79 3.65
C PRO A 238 -25.24 -18.20 3.33
N LYS A 239 -25.09 -18.51 2.03
CA LYS A 239 -24.55 -19.78 1.51
C LYS A 239 -23.02 -19.85 1.47
N LEU A 240 -22.30 -18.76 1.79
CA LEU A 240 -20.84 -18.73 1.80
C LEU A 240 -20.30 -19.78 2.79
N SER A 241 -19.25 -20.49 2.39
CA SER A 241 -18.63 -21.50 3.26
C SER A 241 -18.00 -20.87 4.51
N PRO A 242 -18.14 -21.48 5.71
CA PRO A 242 -17.50 -20.99 6.94
C PRO A 242 -15.97 -20.89 6.82
N ALA A 243 -15.34 -21.75 6.02
CA ALA A 243 -13.90 -21.69 5.73
C ALA A 243 -13.51 -20.41 4.97
N LEU A 244 -14.29 -20.00 3.96
CA LEU A 244 -14.03 -18.75 3.24
C LEU A 244 -14.30 -17.52 4.11
N GLU A 245 -15.37 -17.53 4.91
CA GLU A 245 -15.61 -16.47 5.89
C GLU A 245 -14.43 -16.33 6.87
N ALA A 246 -13.98 -17.44 7.48
CA ALA A 246 -12.85 -17.44 8.39
C ALA A 246 -11.56 -16.93 7.73
N ALA A 247 -11.24 -17.37 6.51
CA ALA A 247 -10.04 -16.92 5.78
C ALA A 247 -10.09 -15.42 5.41
N ILE A 248 -11.27 -14.89 5.05
CA ILE A 248 -11.47 -13.45 4.82
C ILE A 248 -11.24 -12.67 6.12
N LEU A 249 -11.92 -13.08 7.21
CA LEU A 249 -11.85 -12.37 8.49
C LEU A 249 -10.46 -12.44 9.13
N GLN A 250 -9.78 -13.59 9.05
CA GLN A 250 -8.39 -13.74 9.52
C GLN A 250 -7.43 -12.85 8.71
N GLY A 251 -7.59 -12.77 7.39
CA GLY A 251 -6.82 -11.84 6.56
C GLY A 251 -7.09 -10.37 6.92
N MET A 252 -8.31 -10.05 7.35
CA MET A 252 -8.73 -8.73 7.81
C MET A 252 -8.62 -8.50 9.33
N ALA A 253 -7.86 -9.32 10.07
CA ALA A 253 -7.65 -9.12 11.50
C ALA A 253 -6.97 -7.77 11.78
N LEU A 254 -7.40 -7.07 12.84
CA LEU A 254 -6.88 -5.71 13.11
C LEU A 254 -5.41 -5.73 13.54
N ASP A 255 -5.03 -6.68 14.40
CA ASP A 255 -3.63 -6.92 14.73
C ASP A 255 -2.92 -7.69 13.59
N PRO A 256 -1.77 -7.20 13.07
CA PRO A 256 -1.02 -7.88 12.02
C PRO A 256 -0.45 -9.25 12.42
N SER A 257 -0.37 -9.59 13.71
CA SER A 257 0.11 -10.89 14.21
C SER A 257 -0.96 -11.98 14.22
N HIS A 258 -2.25 -11.61 14.17
CA HIS A 258 -3.36 -12.54 14.03
C HIS A 258 -3.63 -12.96 12.56
N ARG A 259 -2.97 -12.30 11.60
CA ARG A 259 -3.00 -12.64 10.17
C ARG A 259 -1.92 -13.70 9.86
N PRO A 260 -2.05 -14.51 8.79
CA PRO A 260 -0.99 -15.44 8.38
C PRO A 260 0.34 -14.72 8.10
N SER A 261 1.45 -15.38 8.42
CA SER A 261 2.81 -14.81 8.36
C SER A 261 3.32 -14.57 6.93
N SER A 262 2.78 -15.30 5.95
CA SER A 262 3.09 -15.14 4.53
C SER A 262 1.82 -15.19 3.67
N LEU A 263 1.92 -14.68 2.46
CA LEU A 263 0.81 -14.65 1.52
C LEU A 263 0.40 -16.05 1.06
N GLU A 264 1.38 -16.94 0.88
CA GLU A 264 1.20 -18.35 0.52
C GLU A 264 0.39 -19.08 1.60
N ALA A 265 0.70 -18.81 2.88
CA ALA A 265 -0.06 -19.36 4.01
C ALA A 265 -1.52 -18.88 4.01
N TRP A 266 -1.78 -17.60 3.74
CA TRP A 266 -3.16 -17.09 3.62
C TRP A 266 -3.91 -17.68 2.40
N LEU A 267 -3.24 -17.80 1.26
CA LEU A 267 -3.80 -18.42 0.06
C LEU A 267 -4.09 -19.93 0.26
N ALA A 268 -3.36 -20.61 1.14
CA ALA A 268 -3.63 -21.99 1.53
C ALA A 268 -4.90 -22.12 2.42
N CYS A 269 -5.22 -21.11 3.24
CA CYS A 269 -6.46 -21.08 4.03
C CYS A 269 -7.73 -20.90 3.18
N LEU A 270 -7.62 -20.32 1.97
CA LEU A 270 -8.76 -20.18 1.07
C LEU A 270 -9.21 -21.56 0.52
N PRO A 271 -10.51 -21.84 0.38
CA PRO A 271 -10.98 -23.10 -0.22
C PRO A 271 -10.61 -23.19 -1.70
N VAL A 272 -10.51 -24.42 -2.21
CA VAL A 272 -10.28 -24.69 -3.63
C VAL A 272 -11.53 -24.28 -4.43
N ALA A 273 -11.36 -23.43 -5.44
CA ALA A 273 -12.44 -23.07 -6.34
C ALA A 273 -12.88 -24.31 -7.14
N ASN A 274 -14.13 -24.74 -6.99
CA ASN A 274 -14.62 -25.95 -7.63
C ASN A 274 -14.75 -25.73 -9.16
N ALA A 275 -13.97 -26.48 -9.95
CA ALA A 275 -13.75 -26.22 -11.37
C ALA A 275 -15.04 -26.25 -12.22
N ALA A 276 -16.07 -27.00 -11.78
CA ALA A 276 -17.38 -27.02 -12.43
C ALA A 276 -18.12 -25.65 -12.41
N ALA A 277 -17.69 -24.72 -11.56
CA ALA A 277 -18.21 -23.34 -11.49
C ALA A 277 -17.24 -22.28 -12.07
N SER A 278 -16.11 -22.70 -12.65
CA SER A 278 -15.10 -21.81 -13.24
C SER A 278 -15.47 -21.37 -14.65
N GLY A 279 -16.46 -20.47 -14.75
CA GLY A 279 -16.61 -19.63 -15.94
C GLY A 279 -15.36 -18.78 -16.18
N SER A 280 -15.07 -18.46 -17.44
CA SER A 280 -13.94 -17.59 -17.79
C SER A 280 -14.05 -16.24 -17.09
N LEU A 281 -12.94 -15.75 -16.52
CA LEU A 281 -12.81 -14.44 -15.87
C LEU A 281 -12.94 -13.27 -16.87
N ARG A 282 -14.16 -13.08 -17.39
CA ARG A 282 -14.49 -11.99 -18.30
C ARG A 282 -15.04 -10.80 -17.52
N PRO A 283 -14.54 -9.57 -17.73
CA PRO A 283 -15.22 -8.38 -17.22
C PRO A 283 -16.63 -8.26 -17.81
N PRO A 284 -17.57 -7.58 -17.13
CA PRO A 284 -18.93 -7.38 -17.63
C PRO A 284 -18.90 -6.65 -18.98
N GLN A 285 -19.65 -7.16 -19.96
CA GLN A 285 -19.80 -6.49 -21.26
C GLN A 285 -20.67 -5.23 -21.10
N SER A 286 -20.02 -4.11 -20.81
CA SER A 286 -20.64 -2.80 -20.72
C SER A 286 -19.82 -1.75 -21.48
N THR A 287 -20.47 -0.70 -21.95
CA THR A 287 -19.94 0.23 -22.96
C THR A 287 -18.72 1.02 -22.46
N SER A 288 -17.70 1.12 -23.32
CA SER A 288 -16.37 1.65 -23.00
C SER A 288 -16.35 3.12 -22.55
N GLN A 289 -16.48 3.36 -21.25
CA GLN A 289 -16.10 4.62 -20.61
C GLN A 289 -14.58 4.62 -20.35
N PRO A 290 -13.78 5.52 -20.95
CA PRO A 290 -12.33 5.50 -20.82
C PRO A 290 -11.88 5.88 -19.40
N ILE A 291 -10.88 5.15 -18.89
CA ILE A 291 -10.33 5.26 -17.52
C ILE A 291 -9.95 6.71 -17.15
N SER A 292 -9.62 7.55 -18.13
CA SER A 292 -9.37 8.98 -18.01
C SER A 292 -10.42 9.77 -17.20
N GLN A 293 -11.67 9.32 -17.13
CA GLN A 293 -12.72 9.98 -16.35
C GLN A 293 -12.86 9.48 -14.90
N LEU A 294 -12.34 8.29 -14.56
CA LEU A 294 -12.49 7.73 -13.21
C LEU A 294 -11.57 8.40 -12.17
N ALA A 295 -10.56 9.15 -12.62
CA ALA A 295 -9.79 10.06 -11.79
C ALA A 295 -10.59 11.28 -11.30
N SER A 296 -11.77 11.54 -11.88
CA SER A 296 -12.60 12.72 -11.63
C SER A 296 -13.77 12.47 -10.67
N GLN A 297 -13.90 11.29 -10.06
CA GLN A 297 -14.91 11.07 -9.04
C GLN A 297 -14.63 11.96 -7.82
N PRO A 298 -15.60 12.78 -7.35
CA PRO A 298 -15.39 13.63 -6.19
C PRO A 298 -15.14 12.75 -4.96
N SER A 299 -14.18 13.16 -4.13
CA SER A 299 -14.03 12.61 -2.79
C SER A 299 -15.34 12.75 -2.02
N PHE A 300 -15.80 11.69 -1.36
CA PHE A 300 -16.85 11.79 -0.35
C PHE A 300 -16.43 12.80 0.72
N GLN A 301 -16.92 14.03 0.62
CA GLN A 301 -16.91 14.96 1.73
C GLN A 301 -17.95 14.45 2.75
N PRO A 302 -17.59 14.28 4.03
CA PRO A 302 -18.59 14.17 5.08
C PRO A 302 -19.47 15.41 5.01
N ALA A 303 -20.80 15.23 5.03
CA ALA A 303 -21.74 16.32 4.94
C ALA A 303 -21.74 17.16 6.23
N PHE A 304 -20.77 18.07 6.34
CA PHE A 304 -20.82 19.20 7.26
C PHE A 304 -21.98 20.10 6.83
N GLN A 305 -23.17 19.81 7.36
CA GLN A 305 -24.23 20.81 7.42
C GLN A 305 -23.73 21.96 8.32
N PRO A 306 -23.62 23.20 7.81
CA PRO A 306 -23.42 24.34 8.68
C PRO A 306 -24.72 24.54 9.46
N SER A 307 -24.72 24.23 10.75
CA SER A 307 -25.87 24.50 11.63
C SER A 307 -26.13 26.00 11.63
N SER A 308 -27.30 26.41 11.16
CA SER A 308 -27.66 27.82 10.96
C SER A 308 -27.53 28.66 12.23
N GLN A 309 -26.43 29.42 12.35
CA GLN A 309 -26.38 30.49 13.34
C GLN A 309 -27.31 31.63 12.89
N PRO A 310 -28.22 32.12 13.76
CA PRO A 310 -29.05 33.27 13.43
C PRO A 310 -28.16 34.52 13.27
N ALA A 311 -28.43 35.32 12.25
CA ALA A 311 -27.59 36.46 11.90
C ALA A 311 -27.71 37.58 12.94
N PHE A 312 -26.59 37.93 13.58
CA PHE A 312 -26.51 39.14 14.40
C PHE A 312 -26.57 40.38 13.51
N GLN A 313 -27.67 41.15 13.64
CA GLN A 313 -27.75 42.49 13.08
C GLN A 313 -26.96 43.48 13.95
N PRO A 314 -26.19 44.42 13.38
CA PRO A 314 -25.50 45.44 14.14
C PRO A 314 -26.50 46.49 14.67
N ALA A 315 -26.63 46.59 16.00
CA ALA A 315 -27.47 47.58 16.64
C ALA A 315 -26.78 48.95 16.73
N SER A 316 -27.52 50.03 16.45
CA SER A 316 -27.05 51.41 16.59
C SER A 316 -26.85 51.82 18.07
N PRO A 317 -25.89 52.69 18.39
CA PRO A 317 -25.55 53.03 19.78
C PRO A 317 -26.54 54.03 20.41
N PRO A 318 -27.04 53.77 21.64
CA PRO A 318 -27.66 54.79 22.48
C PRO A 318 -26.60 55.70 23.14
N LYS A 319 -27.02 56.88 23.62
CA LYS A 319 -26.15 57.87 24.27
C LYS A 319 -26.10 57.72 25.81
N ASN A 320 -25.01 58.26 26.37
CA ASN A 320 -24.82 58.75 27.75
C ASN A 320 -24.52 57.76 28.90
N ALA A 321 -23.84 58.35 29.91
CA ALA A 321 -23.54 57.90 31.28
C ALA A 321 -22.27 57.07 31.55
N GLN A 322 -21.49 57.58 32.52
CA GLN A 322 -20.30 57.00 33.21
C GLN A 322 -20.78 56.35 34.56
N PRO A 323 -19.97 55.92 35.57
CA PRO A 323 -18.49 55.95 35.80
C PRO A 323 -17.93 54.58 36.34
N SER A 324 -16.75 54.37 36.96
CA SER A 324 -15.34 54.86 36.86
C SER A 324 -14.40 53.91 37.66
N PHE A 325 -13.09 54.20 37.74
CA PHE A 325 -12.03 53.51 38.53
C PHE A 325 -11.57 52.12 37.99
N GLN A 326 -10.32 51.95 37.51
CA GLN A 326 -9.02 51.85 38.23
C GLN A 326 -8.87 50.58 39.08
N GLN A 327 -7.77 49.81 39.12
CA GLN A 327 -6.46 49.64 38.45
C GLN A 327 -5.69 48.60 39.34
N PRO A 328 -4.41 48.24 39.12
CA PRO A 328 -3.76 47.63 37.96
C PRO A 328 -3.00 46.32 38.37
N PHE A 329 -2.23 45.71 37.45
CA PHE A 329 -0.86 45.22 37.74
C PHE A 329 -0.05 45.06 36.44
N GLN A 330 1.27 44.88 36.53
CA GLN A 330 2.23 45.33 35.49
C GLN A 330 2.91 44.20 34.68
N GLN A 331 3.40 44.57 33.49
CA GLN A 331 4.45 43.87 32.76
C GLN A 331 5.84 44.22 33.32
N PRO A 332 6.88 43.46 32.93
CA PRO A 332 8.14 44.05 32.48
C PRO A 332 8.39 43.79 30.98
N SER A 333 9.28 44.58 30.39
CA SER A 333 9.61 44.58 28.95
C SER A 333 11.11 44.91 28.74
N LEU A 334 11.49 45.32 27.51
CA LEU A 334 12.84 45.78 27.09
C LEU A 334 13.86 44.62 26.82
N GLN A 335 14.83 44.72 25.88
CA GLN A 335 15.09 45.76 24.87
C GLN A 335 15.89 45.24 23.65
N ASN A 336 15.94 46.04 22.58
CA ASN A 336 16.79 45.86 21.39
C ASN A 336 18.26 46.24 21.66
N ASN A 337 19.23 45.56 21.03
CA ASN A 337 19.98 46.13 19.89
C ASN A 337 20.97 45.16 19.22
N SER A 338 21.58 45.58 18.11
CA SER A 338 22.46 44.79 17.24
C SER A 338 23.87 45.38 17.09
N SER A 339 24.89 44.53 16.91
CA SER A 339 26.16 44.87 16.21
C SER A 339 27.03 43.63 15.90
N HIS A 340 27.72 43.68 14.75
CA HIS A 340 28.94 42.93 14.39
C HIS A 340 30.10 43.97 14.29
N PRO A 341 31.40 43.64 14.09
CA PRO A 341 31.98 42.37 13.57
C PRO A 341 33.24 41.87 14.33
N GLY A 342 33.94 40.85 13.79
CA GLY A 342 35.33 40.51 14.20
C GLY A 342 35.86 39.16 13.69
N ASN A 343 37.08 39.14 13.14
CA ASN A 343 37.83 37.92 12.77
C ASN A 343 38.75 37.47 13.92
N ALA A 344 39.03 36.16 14.03
CA ALA A 344 40.38 35.58 14.15
C ALA A 344 40.34 34.03 14.25
N ALA A 345 41.49 33.37 14.06
CA ALA A 345 41.67 31.92 14.19
C ALA A 345 42.46 31.54 15.45
N GLY A 346 42.30 30.30 15.95
CA GLY A 346 43.11 29.78 17.05
C GLY A 346 42.68 28.41 17.62
N HIS A 347 43.41 27.36 17.26
CA HIS A 347 43.63 26.15 18.08
C HIS A 347 44.89 26.38 18.97
N PRO A 348 45.30 25.50 19.93
CA PRO A 348 44.72 24.21 20.36
C PRO A 348 44.62 23.99 21.91
N LEU A 349 44.12 22.80 22.30
CA LEU A 349 44.49 21.96 23.48
C LEU A 349 44.38 22.50 24.94
N GLY A 350 43.96 21.61 25.85
CA GLY A 350 44.06 21.77 27.30
C GLY A 350 43.08 20.89 28.09
N ASP A 351 43.54 19.79 28.69
CA ASP A 351 42.72 18.88 29.50
C ASP A 351 42.37 19.43 30.90
N THR A 352 41.22 19.02 31.46
CA THR A 352 41.06 18.88 32.93
C THR A 352 39.86 17.98 33.27
N GLN A 353 40.00 17.16 34.32
CA GLN A 353 38.96 16.24 34.79
C GLN A 353 37.94 16.91 35.73
N PRO A 354 36.69 16.40 35.80
CA PRO A 354 35.90 16.37 37.03
C PRO A 354 36.08 15.02 37.79
N PRO A 355 35.96 15.00 39.13
CA PRO A 355 36.14 13.79 39.94
C PRO A 355 34.87 12.95 40.12
N ALA A 356 35.06 11.72 40.62
CA ALA A 356 34.01 10.90 41.24
C ALA A 356 33.65 11.46 42.66
N SER A 357 32.65 10.99 43.42
CA SER A 357 31.98 9.69 43.45
C SER A 357 30.64 9.77 44.19
N GLN A 358 29.75 8.78 44.00
CA GLN A 358 29.14 8.01 45.11
C GLN A 358 28.40 6.78 44.56
N ALA A 359 28.31 5.71 45.35
CA ALA A 359 27.87 4.40 44.88
C ALA A 359 27.01 3.63 45.91
N LEU A 360 25.85 3.15 45.45
CA LEU A 360 25.03 2.06 46.00
C LEU A 360 24.27 1.43 44.81
N GLY A 361 24.11 0.11 44.68
CA GLY A 361 24.74 -0.97 45.45
C GLY A 361 24.06 -2.33 45.22
N GLN A 362 24.72 -3.22 44.47
CA GLN A 362 24.36 -4.65 44.27
C GLN A 362 23.06 -4.90 43.47
N THR A 363 22.77 -6.06 42.87
CA THR A 363 23.48 -7.36 42.80
C THR A 363 23.67 -7.84 41.34
N PHE A 364 24.68 -8.69 41.11
CA PHE A 364 24.89 -9.41 39.84
C PHE A 364 24.06 -10.69 39.76
N ARG A 365 23.70 -11.09 38.54
CA ARG A 365 23.91 -12.49 38.10
C ARG A 365 24.16 -12.56 36.59
N SER A 366 25.35 -13.04 36.24
CA SER A 366 25.79 -13.32 34.87
C SER A 366 25.62 -14.80 34.53
N HIS A 367 25.44 -15.10 33.24
CA HIS A 367 25.79 -16.40 32.66
C HIS A 367 26.48 -16.15 31.33
N GLU A 368 27.56 -16.89 31.07
CA GLU A 368 28.39 -16.80 29.87
C GLU A 368 27.87 -17.68 28.71
N PRO A 369 28.33 -17.43 27.46
CA PRO A 369 27.80 -18.09 26.27
C PRO A 369 28.28 -19.54 26.12
N GLY A 370 27.42 -20.41 25.58
CA GLY A 370 27.72 -21.82 25.36
C GLY A 370 27.38 -22.33 23.95
N SER A 371 28.40 -22.89 23.30
CA SER A 371 28.35 -23.98 22.30
C SER A 371 27.46 -23.85 21.05
N SER A 372 28.12 -23.71 19.90
CA SER A 372 27.58 -24.13 18.60
C SER A 372 27.56 -25.67 18.47
N PRO A 373 26.67 -26.24 17.64
CA PRO A 373 26.89 -27.53 17.00
C PRO A 373 27.10 -27.37 15.49
N SER A 374 28.22 -27.92 14.98
CA SER A 374 28.44 -28.08 13.55
C SER A 374 27.57 -29.23 13.00
N TYR A 375 27.06 -29.10 11.77
CA TYR A 375 26.54 -30.24 11.01
C TYR A 375 27.46 -30.53 9.82
N ALA A 376 27.96 -31.77 9.76
CA ALA A 376 28.86 -32.26 8.72
C ALA A 376 28.08 -32.92 7.56
N LEU A 377 28.79 -33.16 6.46
CA LEU A 377 28.24 -33.71 5.22
C LEU A 377 27.99 -35.23 5.28
N GLY A 378 26.88 -35.68 4.69
CA GLY A 378 26.56 -37.08 4.43
C GLY A 378 25.05 -37.30 4.30
N GLY A 379 24.53 -38.08 3.36
CA GLY A 379 25.17 -38.74 2.21
C GLY A 379 24.09 -39.20 1.21
N SER A 380 24.43 -39.37 -0.06
CA SER A 380 23.44 -39.66 -1.11
C SER A 380 22.90 -41.10 -1.06
N PRO A 381 21.57 -41.32 -1.04
CA PRO A 381 20.98 -42.61 -1.39
C PRO A 381 20.98 -42.82 -2.93
N PRO A 382 21.02 -44.06 -3.43
CA PRO A 382 21.17 -44.35 -4.85
C PRO A 382 19.87 -44.25 -5.67
N VAL A 383 20.02 -44.02 -6.98
CA VAL A 383 18.94 -44.05 -7.97
C VAL A 383 18.76 -45.48 -8.51
N PRO A 384 17.55 -46.07 -8.49
CA PRO A 384 17.22 -47.23 -9.31
C PRO A 384 16.86 -46.80 -10.75
N THR A 385 17.48 -47.42 -11.74
CA THR A 385 17.23 -47.17 -13.17
C THR A 385 16.02 -47.96 -13.71
N SER A 386 15.49 -47.52 -14.84
CA SER A 386 14.26 -48.03 -15.46
C SER A 386 14.45 -49.38 -16.19
N ALA A 387 13.42 -50.22 -16.14
CA ALA A 387 13.26 -51.37 -17.03
C ALA A 387 11.79 -51.55 -17.46
N SER A 388 11.64 -51.98 -18.71
CA SER A 388 10.43 -52.28 -19.51
C SER A 388 9.28 -53.05 -18.83
N GLY A 389 8.04 -52.79 -19.30
CA GLY A 389 6.85 -53.64 -19.07
C GLY A 389 6.86 -54.96 -19.87
N PRO A 390 5.73 -55.70 -19.96
CA PRO A 390 4.59 -55.20 -20.74
C PRO A 390 3.17 -55.55 -20.19
N TRP A 391 2.16 -55.30 -21.02
CA TRP A 391 0.71 -55.44 -20.81
C TRP A 391 0.19 -56.90 -20.69
N PRO A 392 -0.93 -57.13 -19.98
CA PRO A 392 -1.94 -58.13 -20.34
C PRO A 392 -3.06 -57.54 -21.23
N LYS A 393 -3.88 -58.41 -21.86
CA LYS A 393 -4.98 -58.06 -22.79
C LYS A 393 -6.36 -58.13 -22.15
N ASN A 394 -7.37 -57.54 -22.80
CA ASN A 394 -8.80 -57.83 -22.57
C ASN A 394 -9.16 -59.26 -22.98
N ASP A 395 -10.06 -59.89 -22.22
CA ASP A 395 -11.03 -60.95 -22.63
C ASP A 395 -11.80 -61.41 -21.37
N THR A 396 -13.11 -61.75 -21.36
CA THR A 396 -14.24 -61.43 -22.25
C THR A 396 -15.58 -61.56 -21.46
N SER A 397 -16.66 -61.00 -22.01
CA SER A 397 -18.10 -61.36 -21.84
C SER A 397 -18.63 -62.07 -20.58
N ALA A 398 -19.49 -61.36 -19.82
CA ALA A 398 -20.76 -61.87 -19.27
C ALA A 398 -21.72 -60.70 -18.99
#